data_AF-A0A941FKG8-F1
#
_entry.id   AF-A0A941FKG8-F1
#
_cell.length_a   1.000
_cell.length_b   1.000
_cell.length_c   1.000
_cell.angle_alpha   90.00
_cell.angle_beta   90.00
_cell.angle_gamma   90.00
#
_symmetry.space_group_name_H-M   'P 1'
#
loop_
_entity.id
_entity.type
_entity.pdbx_description
1 polymer ?
#
loop_
_entity_poly.entity_id
_entity_poly.type
_entity_poly.pdbx_seq_one_letter_code
_entity_poly.pdbx_strand_id
1 'polypeptide(L)'
;MLDFSHLDFSDLLRKNKINRIGAKLMGVDTNASTKNKLKVDYVFTDAENQLLTNKFLELKCNPYEDYTSFRSEIENIVENDVEIEDIVKKIKAAGNRIWKEEPYLYLQNCPIDKDVPILTMNHQFNQKGSLKTYVGEGFLQFYAQVMEMPAIGYINVNDGDVFQDIYPMKSLSETQSQKALVALGFHKDLANHFVRPDFVNMLSMRAYEGNQIFTTFVKNIDLIQKLDPSDLNLMRQELFYTPLMIYRLMVIVLN
;
A
#
# COMPACT_ATOMS: atom_id res chain seq x y z
N MET A 1 39.34 3.06 8.31
CA MET A 1 39.16 1.61 8.53
C MET A 1 39.07 1.45 10.04
N LEU A 2 37.87 1.26 10.60
CA LEU A 2 37.68 1.17 12.06
C LEU A 2 37.17 -0.24 12.39
N ASP A 3 37.88 -0.89 13.32
CA ASP A 3 37.68 -2.26 13.78
C ASP A 3 36.64 -2.30 14.91
N PHE A 4 35.70 -3.24 14.84
CA PHE A 4 34.59 -3.44 15.78
C PHE A 4 34.67 -4.79 16.51
N SER A 5 35.86 -5.40 16.58
CA SER A 5 36.14 -6.70 17.21
C SER A 5 35.82 -6.83 18.71
N HIS A 6 35.25 -5.80 19.36
CA HIS A 6 34.93 -5.78 20.79
C HIS A 6 33.45 -5.61 21.15
N LEU A 7 32.53 -5.57 20.18
CA LEU A 7 31.09 -5.48 20.48
C LEU A 7 30.49 -6.87 20.68
N ASP A 8 30.34 -7.29 21.94
CA ASP A 8 29.54 -8.45 22.33
C ASP A 8 28.04 -8.12 22.23
N PHE A 9 27.39 -8.65 21.18
CA PHE A 9 25.98 -8.40 20.86
C PHE A 9 24.99 -9.27 21.65
N SER A 10 25.46 -10.07 22.61
CA SER A 10 24.59 -10.93 23.42
C SER A 10 23.64 -10.15 24.33
N ASP A 11 24.02 -8.93 24.75
CA ASP A 11 23.16 -8.05 25.58
C ASP A 11 22.12 -7.26 24.77
N LEU A 12 22.30 -7.08 23.46
CA LEU A 12 21.30 -6.44 22.59
C LEU A 12 20.08 -7.36 22.36
N LEU A 13 20.31 -8.68 22.34
CA LEU A 13 19.26 -9.69 22.19
C LEU A 13 18.46 -9.90 23.49
N ARG A 14 19.03 -9.60 24.66
CA ARG A 14 18.30 -9.65 25.95
C ARG A 14 17.28 -8.52 26.13
N LYS A 15 17.42 -7.40 25.41
CA LYS A 15 16.48 -6.27 25.47
C LYS A 15 15.15 -6.51 24.72
N ASN A 16 15.02 -7.61 23.97
CA ASN A 16 13.73 -8.02 23.37
C ASN A 16 12.68 -8.52 24.38
N LYS A 17 12.99 -8.53 25.68
CA LYS A 17 11.98 -8.69 26.75
C LYS A 17 11.14 -7.43 27.02
N ILE A 18 11.55 -6.25 26.51
CA ILE A 18 10.86 -4.97 26.76
C ILE A 18 9.53 -4.88 25.97
N ASN A 19 9.41 -5.56 24.82
CA ASN A 19 8.18 -5.54 24.02
C ASN A 19 6.99 -6.30 24.66
N ARG A 20 7.22 -7.13 25.68
CA ARG A 20 6.14 -7.78 26.45
C ARG A 20 5.72 -7.02 27.71
N ILE A 21 6.50 -6.03 28.14
CA ILE A 21 6.21 -5.23 29.34
C ILE A 21 5.45 -3.94 28.97
N GLY A 22 5.69 -3.37 27.79
CA GLY A 22 5.00 -2.17 27.30
C GLY A 22 3.48 -2.36 27.10
N ALA A 23 3.04 -3.54 26.67
CA ALA A 23 1.62 -3.81 26.42
C ALA A 23 0.77 -3.92 27.71
N LYS A 24 1.39 -4.23 28.86
CA LYS A 24 0.68 -4.40 30.14
C LYS A 24 0.62 -3.12 30.97
N LEU A 25 1.49 -2.14 30.69
CA LEU A 25 1.59 -0.87 31.41
C LEU A 25 0.77 0.27 30.78
N MET A 26 0.25 0.10 29.57
CA MET A 26 -0.48 1.16 28.85
C MET A 26 -2.02 1.08 28.93
N GLY A 27 -2.59 0.24 29.79
CA GLY A 27 -4.05 0.20 29.99
C GLY A 27 -4.83 0.13 28.67
N VAL A 28 -4.25 -0.55 27.66
CA VAL A 28 -4.90 -0.70 26.36
C VAL A 28 -6.05 -1.65 26.58
N ASP A 29 -7.24 -1.06 26.69
CA ASP A 29 -8.47 -1.80 26.71
C ASP A 29 -8.56 -2.60 25.41
N THR A 30 -8.24 -3.89 25.49
CA THR A 30 -8.34 -4.81 24.36
C THR A 30 -9.78 -4.97 23.88
N ASN A 31 -10.76 -4.40 24.61
CA ASN A 31 -12.17 -4.33 24.21
C ASN A 31 -12.55 -3.04 23.45
N ALA A 32 -11.62 -2.09 23.25
CA ALA A 32 -11.85 -0.91 22.40
C ALA A 32 -11.87 -1.23 20.89
N SER A 33 -11.62 -2.48 20.50
CA SER A 33 -11.53 -2.95 19.11
C SER A 33 -12.88 -3.04 18.37
N THR A 34 -13.98 -2.54 18.94
CA THR A 34 -15.22 -2.35 18.19
C THR A 34 -15.44 -0.86 17.95
N LYS A 35 -15.57 -0.48 16.68
CA LYS A 35 -16.03 0.82 16.13
C LYS A 35 -14.94 1.68 15.52
N ASN A 36 -14.51 1.32 14.32
CA ASN A 36 -14.75 2.14 13.12
C ASN A 36 -14.28 1.33 11.92
N LYS A 37 -15.20 0.57 11.30
CA LYS A 37 -14.95 0.05 9.96
C LYS A 37 -14.77 1.27 9.06
N LEU A 38 -13.76 1.22 8.19
CA LEU A 38 -13.56 2.27 7.20
C LEU A 38 -14.86 2.45 6.41
N LYS A 39 -15.33 3.69 6.29
CA LYS A 39 -16.52 4.01 5.51
C LYS A 39 -16.25 3.57 4.07
N VAL A 40 -17.19 2.85 3.48
CA VAL A 40 -17.16 2.57 2.04
C VAL A 40 -17.55 3.84 1.31
N ASP A 41 -16.66 4.33 0.46
CA ASP A 41 -16.85 5.59 -0.27
C ASP A 41 -17.55 5.36 -1.60
N TYR A 42 -17.32 4.21 -2.22
CA TYR A 42 -17.98 3.81 -3.45
C TYR A 42 -18.02 2.29 -3.59
N VAL A 43 -19.13 1.78 -4.12
CA VAL A 43 -19.30 0.37 -4.49
C VAL A 43 -19.60 0.35 -5.97
N PHE A 44 -18.74 -0.26 -6.77
CA PHE A 44 -19.05 -0.49 -8.18
C PHE A 44 -20.24 -1.46 -8.26
N THR A 45 -21.19 -1.16 -9.13
CA THR A 45 -22.23 -2.14 -9.47
C THR A 45 -21.62 -3.30 -10.26
N ASP A 46 -22.27 -4.46 -10.27
CA ASP A 46 -21.79 -5.61 -11.07
C ASP A 46 -21.69 -5.25 -12.57
N ALA A 47 -22.57 -4.38 -13.06
CA ALA A 47 -22.53 -3.89 -14.43
C ALA A 47 -21.31 -2.99 -14.69
N GLU A 48 -20.98 -2.07 -13.77
CA GLU A 48 -19.81 -1.21 -13.87
C GLU A 48 -18.51 -2.02 -13.76
N ASN A 49 -18.46 -2.99 -12.83
CA ASN A 49 -17.33 -3.91 -12.71
C ASN A 49 -17.13 -4.70 -14.01
N GLN A 50 -18.20 -5.31 -14.53
CA GLN A 50 -18.11 -6.12 -15.75
C GLN A 50 -17.72 -5.28 -16.96
N LEU A 51 -18.26 -4.06 -17.08
CA LEU A 51 -17.90 -3.13 -18.15
C LEU A 51 -16.40 -2.80 -18.11
N LEU A 52 -15.88 -2.36 -16.97
CA LEU A 52 -14.46 -2.05 -16.83
C LEU A 52 -13.58 -3.27 -17.03
N THR A 53 -13.96 -4.42 -16.46
CA THR A 53 -13.26 -5.70 -16.68
C THR A 53 -13.14 -6.01 -18.17
N ASN A 54 -14.22 -5.90 -18.94
CA ASN A 54 -14.19 -6.14 -20.38
C ASN A 54 -13.24 -5.17 -21.10
N LYS A 55 -13.27 -3.88 -20.77
CA LYS A 55 -12.36 -2.89 -21.35
C LYS A 55 -10.89 -3.22 -21.04
N PHE A 56 -10.59 -3.65 -19.81
CA PHE A 56 -9.23 -4.00 -19.41
C PHE A 56 -8.74 -5.33 -19.99
N LEU A 57 -9.64 -6.25 -20.32
CA LEU A 57 -9.30 -7.49 -21.04
C LEU A 57 -8.91 -7.24 -22.51
N GLU A 58 -9.30 -6.10 -23.08
CA GLU A 58 -8.97 -5.70 -24.46
C GLU A 58 -7.61 -5.01 -24.58
N LEU A 59 -6.96 -4.70 -23.46
CA LEU A 59 -5.62 -4.09 -23.43
C LEU A 59 -4.61 -5.01 -24.11
N LYS A 60 -3.74 -4.41 -24.92
CA LYS A 60 -2.74 -5.15 -25.72
C LYS A 60 -1.35 -5.01 -25.14
N CYS A 61 -1.11 -3.92 -24.42
CA CYS A 61 0.19 -3.64 -23.84
C CYS A 61 0.38 -4.36 -22.51
N ASN A 62 1.62 -4.82 -22.27
CA ASN A 62 2.01 -5.41 -21.00
C ASN A 62 2.62 -4.32 -20.10
N PRO A 63 2.04 -4.04 -18.91
CA PRO A 63 2.53 -2.97 -18.04
C PRO A 63 3.97 -3.19 -17.53
N TYR A 64 4.48 -4.42 -17.60
CA TYR A 64 5.83 -4.79 -17.15
C TYR A 64 6.87 -4.80 -18.28
N GLU A 65 6.45 -4.67 -19.54
CA GLU A 65 7.34 -4.61 -20.70
C GLU A 65 7.33 -3.22 -21.36
N ASP A 66 6.15 -2.62 -21.49
CA ASP A 66 5.96 -1.27 -22.00
C ASP A 66 4.86 -0.53 -21.23
N TYR A 67 5.24 -0.04 -20.05
CA TYR A 67 4.36 0.75 -19.18
C TYR A 67 3.83 2.01 -19.87
N THR A 68 4.62 2.65 -20.75
CA THR A 68 4.21 3.90 -21.40
C THR A 68 3.03 3.65 -22.32
N SER A 69 3.13 2.64 -23.18
CA SER A 69 2.04 2.27 -24.08
C SER A 69 0.82 1.74 -23.31
N PHE A 70 1.02 0.96 -22.24
CA PHE A 70 -0.06 0.52 -21.36
C PHE A 70 -0.83 1.69 -20.73
N ARG A 71 -0.11 2.67 -20.18
CA ARG A 71 -0.70 3.88 -19.61
C ARG A 71 -1.50 4.66 -20.67
N SER A 72 -0.97 4.79 -21.88
CA SER A 72 -1.64 5.49 -22.98
C SER A 72 -2.92 4.77 -23.45
N GLU A 73 -2.97 3.44 -23.43
CA GLU A 73 -4.21 2.69 -23.71
C GLU A 73 -5.29 3.03 -22.68
N ILE A 74 -4.95 3.06 -21.40
CA ILE A 74 -5.90 3.43 -20.34
C ILE A 74 -6.29 4.91 -20.42
N GLU A 75 -5.34 5.80 -20.76
CA GLU A 75 -5.62 7.23 -20.98
C GLU A 75 -6.70 7.42 -22.04
N ASN A 76 -6.56 6.71 -23.16
CA ASN A 76 -7.54 6.75 -24.23
C ASN A 76 -8.91 6.23 -23.79
N ILE A 77 -8.97 5.21 -22.93
CA ILE A 77 -10.24 4.74 -22.34
C ILE A 77 -10.85 5.86 -21.49
N VAL A 78 -10.09 6.46 -20.56
CA VAL A 78 -10.56 7.52 -19.66
C VAL A 78 -11.07 8.76 -20.43
N GLU A 79 -10.38 9.15 -21.50
CA GLU A 79 -10.67 10.39 -22.22
C GLU A 79 -11.74 10.24 -23.31
N ASN A 80 -11.80 9.09 -23.99
CA ASN A 80 -12.56 8.96 -25.23
C ASN A 80 -13.71 7.94 -25.16
N ASP A 81 -13.79 7.10 -24.13
CA ASP A 81 -14.85 6.11 -24.01
C ASP A 81 -16.09 6.65 -23.27
N VAL A 82 -17.14 6.90 -24.05
CA VAL A 82 -18.42 7.44 -23.55
C VAL A 82 -19.16 6.48 -22.62
N GLU A 83 -18.91 5.17 -22.69
CA GLU A 83 -19.60 4.19 -21.85
C GLU A 83 -19.18 4.27 -20.38
N ILE A 84 -17.97 4.77 -20.11
CA ILE A 84 -17.42 4.86 -18.75
C ILE A 84 -17.45 6.28 -18.17
N GLU A 85 -17.95 7.28 -18.91
CA GLU A 85 -17.95 8.68 -18.49
C GLU A 85 -18.64 8.89 -17.13
N ASP A 86 -19.77 8.20 -16.92
CA ASP A 86 -20.50 8.24 -15.66
C ASP A 86 -19.71 7.62 -14.49
N ILE A 87 -18.97 6.53 -14.75
CA ILE A 87 -18.10 5.89 -13.77
C ILE A 87 -16.97 6.84 -13.37
N VAL A 88 -16.33 7.50 -14.34
CA VAL A 88 -15.28 8.50 -14.09
C VAL A 88 -15.80 9.63 -13.20
N LYS A 89 -16.99 10.16 -13.49
CA LYS A 89 -17.63 11.21 -12.68
C LYS A 89 -17.89 10.76 -11.24
N LYS A 90 -18.41 9.54 -11.05
CA LYS A 90 -18.69 8.97 -9.73
C LYS A 90 -17.42 8.78 -8.90
N ILE A 91 -16.33 8.29 -9.50
CA ILE A 91 -15.04 8.14 -8.81
C ILE A 91 -14.47 9.50 -8.42
N LYS A 92 -14.46 10.49 -9.33
CA LYS A 92 -14.03 11.86 -9.01
C LYS A 92 -14.85 12.45 -7.86
N ALA A 93 -16.17 12.23 -7.86
CA ALA A 93 -17.04 12.68 -6.79
C ALA A 93 -16.73 12.00 -5.45
N ALA A 94 -16.47 10.70 -5.43
CA ALA A 94 -16.07 9.97 -4.23
C ALA A 94 -14.73 10.48 -3.66
N GLY A 95 -13.82 10.88 -4.53
CA GLY A 95 -12.53 11.47 -4.19
C GLY A 95 -12.55 12.94 -3.75
N ASN A 96 -13.70 13.63 -3.85
CA ASN A 96 -13.82 15.02 -3.44
C ASN A 96 -13.90 15.17 -1.91
N ARG A 97 -12.74 15.32 -1.27
CA ARG A 97 -12.61 15.39 0.20
C ARG A 97 -11.44 16.24 0.65
N ILE A 98 -11.44 16.59 1.94
CA ILE A 98 -10.28 17.21 2.59
C ILE A 98 -9.33 16.09 2.99
N TRP A 99 -8.35 15.80 2.13
CA TRP A 99 -7.40 14.69 2.32
C TRP A 99 -6.65 14.71 3.66
N LYS A 100 -6.46 15.88 4.27
CA LYS A 100 -5.87 16.00 5.62
C LYS A 100 -6.77 15.39 6.71
N GLU A 101 -8.08 15.47 6.55
CA GLU A 101 -9.08 15.04 7.53
C GLU A 101 -9.60 13.62 7.25
N GLU A 102 -9.74 13.31 5.96
CA GLU A 102 -10.21 12.04 5.41
C GLU A 102 -9.18 11.46 4.40
N PRO A 103 -8.02 10.98 4.88
CA PRO A 103 -6.90 10.57 4.01
C PRO A 103 -7.09 9.22 3.31
N TYR A 104 -8.21 8.54 3.54
CA TYR A 104 -8.47 7.19 3.04
C TYR A 104 -9.64 7.24 2.07
N LEU A 105 -9.56 6.48 0.98
CA LEU A 105 -10.67 6.20 0.09
C LEU A 105 -10.86 4.69 0.02
N TYR A 106 -12.08 4.20 0.30
CA TYR A 106 -12.38 2.77 0.26
C TYR A 106 -13.41 2.43 -0.82
N LEU A 107 -12.95 1.70 -1.82
CA LEU A 107 -13.75 1.22 -2.94
C LEU A 107 -14.04 -0.28 -2.78
N GLN A 108 -15.25 -0.70 -3.15
CA GLN A 108 -15.66 -2.10 -3.15
C GLN A 108 -16.15 -2.55 -4.52
N ASN A 109 -16.09 -3.86 -4.74
CA ASN A 109 -16.43 -4.50 -6.01
C ASN A 109 -15.59 -3.98 -7.19
N CYS A 110 -14.31 -3.68 -6.95
CA CYS A 110 -13.41 -3.21 -8.00
C CYS A 110 -13.13 -4.32 -9.04
N PRO A 111 -12.91 -3.97 -10.32
CA PRO A 111 -12.47 -4.91 -11.35
C PRO A 111 -11.18 -5.62 -10.97
N ILE A 112 -11.18 -6.95 -11.03
CA ILE A 112 -10.01 -7.81 -10.85
C ILE A 112 -10.10 -8.99 -11.82
N ASP A 113 -8.98 -9.63 -12.09
CA ASP A 113 -8.92 -10.84 -12.91
C ASP A 113 -9.77 -11.95 -12.26
N LYS A 114 -10.62 -12.61 -13.05
CA LYS A 114 -11.51 -13.68 -12.54
C LYS A 114 -10.72 -14.86 -11.98
N ASP A 115 -9.65 -15.23 -12.68
CA ASP A 115 -8.79 -16.36 -12.35
C ASP A 115 -7.44 -15.87 -11.83
N VAL A 116 -7.45 -15.17 -10.68
CA VAL A 116 -6.21 -14.76 -10.00
C VAL A 116 -5.39 -16.02 -9.67
N PRO A 117 -4.10 -16.12 -10.05
CA PRO A 117 -3.28 -17.29 -9.72
C PRO A 117 -2.99 -17.40 -8.22
N ILE A 118 -2.76 -18.62 -7.73
CA ILE A 118 -2.31 -18.83 -6.34
C ILE A 118 -0.82 -18.54 -6.22
N LEU A 119 -0.49 -17.45 -5.52
CA LEU A 119 0.88 -17.15 -5.12
C LEU A 119 1.27 -18.05 -3.94
N THR A 120 2.31 -18.86 -4.12
CA THR A 120 2.85 -19.70 -3.04
C THR A 120 4.08 -19.02 -2.43
N MET A 121 4.33 -19.22 -1.14
CA MET A 121 5.43 -18.58 -0.42
C MET A 121 6.84 -18.92 -0.96
N ASN A 122 6.94 -19.97 -1.78
CA ASN A 122 8.19 -20.49 -2.33
C ASN A 122 8.39 -20.14 -3.81
N HIS A 123 7.36 -19.69 -4.52
CA HIS A 123 7.48 -19.28 -5.92
C HIS A 123 7.36 -17.77 -6.02
N GLN A 124 8.48 -17.11 -6.34
CA GLN A 124 8.42 -15.86 -7.07
C GLN A 124 7.84 -16.21 -8.44
N PHE A 125 6.71 -15.61 -8.81
CA PHE A 125 6.16 -15.82 -10.14
C PHE A 125 7.14 -15.27 -11.18
N ASN A 126 7.93 -16.14 -11.80
CA ASN A 126 8.63 -15.87 -13.05
C ASN A 126 7.77 -16.20 -14.28
N GLN A 127 6.47 -16.49 -14.10
CA GLN A 127 5.55 -16.68 -15.23
C GLN A 127 4.96 -15.34 -15.67
N LYS A 128 5.82 -14.45 -16.19
CA LYS A 128 5.43 -13.21 -16.89
C LYS A 128 4.86 -13.51 -18.31
N GLY A 129 4.16 -14.61 -18.56
CA GLY A 129 3.86 -14.95 -19.97
C GLY A 129 2.86 -16.03 -20.37
N SER A 130 1.92 -16.50 -19.55
CA SER A 130 0.89 -17.40 -20.13
C SER A 130 -0.50 -17.45 -19.48
N LEU A 131 -0.74 -16.84 -18.30
CA LEU A 131 -2.04 -16.94 -17.62
C LEU A 131 -2.53 -15.65 -16.91
N LYS A 132 -1.78 -14.54 -16.97
CA LYS A 132 -2.20 -13.27 -16.36
C LYS A 132 -2.83 -12.38 -17.44
N THR A 133 -4.09 -12.00 -17.25
CA THR A 133 -4.60 -10.73 -17.77
C THR A 133 -4.10 -9.59 -16.87
N TYR A 134 -4.34 -8.34 -17.27
CA TYR A 134 -3.89 -7.14 -16.54
C TYR A 134 -5.07 -6.33 -16.02
N VAL A 135 -6.16 -7.00 -15.60
CA VAL A 135 -7.38 -6.29 -15.17
C VAL A 135 -7.13 -5.51 -13.89
N GLY A 136 -6.44 -6.10 -12.91
CA GLY A 136 -6.09 -5.42 -11.66
C GLY A 136 -5.16 -4.23 -11.89
N GLU A 137 -4.10 -4.40 -12.68
CA GLU A 137 -3.19 -3.33 -13.08
C GLU A 137 -3.90 -2.24 -13.89
N GLY A 138 -4.78 -2.64 -14.82
CA GLY A 138 -5.60 -1.73 -15.62
C GLY A 138 -6.51 -0.88 -14.76
N PHE A 139 -7.15 -1.48 -13.75
CA PHE A 139 -7.96 -0.75 -12.80
C PHE A 139 -7.15 0.23 -11.94
N LEU A 140 -5.98 -0.19 -11.44
CA LEU A 140 -5.10 0.71 -10.67
C LEU A 140 -4.62 1.89 -11.51
N GLN A 141 -4.27 1.67 -12.78
CA GLN A 141 -3.88 2.72 -13.72
C GLN A 141 -5.04 3.66 -14.05
N PHE A 142 -6.21 3.09 -14.30
CA PHE A 142 -7.44 3.83 -14.57
C PHE A 142 -7.80 4.74 -13.38
N TYR A 143 -7.80 4.19 -12.17
CA TYR A 143 -8.07 4.95 -10.96
C TYR A 143 -7.04 6.06 -10.76
N ALA A 144 -5.75 5.77 -10.96
CA ALA A 144 -4.67 6.76 -10.91
C ALA A 144 -4.90 7.92 -11.89
N GLN A 145 -5.35 7.66 -13.12
CA GLN A 145 -5.66 8.70 -14.10
C GLN A 145 -6.91 9.50 -13.74
N VAL A 146 -7.98 8.83 -13.34
CA VAL A 146 -9.23 9.49 -12.94
C VAL A 146 -9.01 10.40 -11.73
N MET A 147 -8.17 9.99 -10.78
CA MET A 147 -7.84 10.75 -9.58
C MET A 147 -6.69 11.73 -9.75
N GLU A 148 -6.11 11.83 -10.94
CA GLU A 148 -4.96 12.70 -11.23
C GLU A 148 -3.77 12.42 -10.28
N MET A 149 -3.54 11.14 -10.00
CA MET A 149 -2.48 10.61 -9.13
C MET A 149 -1.49 9.79 -9.97
N PRO A 150 -0.46 10.41 -10.57
CA PRO A 150 0.48 9.70 -11.43
C PRO A 150 1.14 8.53 -10.71
N ALA A 151 1.07 7.34 -11.30
CA ALA A 151 1.74 6.16 -10.76
C ALA A 151 3.26 6.26 -11.01
N ILE A 152 4.04 5.84 -10.00
CA ILE A 152 5.50 5.94 -9.97
C ILE A 152 6.13 4.58 -9.68
N GLY A 153 7.15 4.22 -10.46
CA GLY A 153 8.01 3.07 -10.23
C GLY A 153 9.36 3.50 -9.67
N TYR A 154 10.01 2.61 -8.92
CA TYR A 154 11.32 2.87 -8.33
C TYR A 154 12.30 1.79 -8.77
N ILE A 155 13.36 2.16 -9.52
CA ILE A 155 14.34 1.20 -10.05
C ILE A 155 14.90 0.27 -8.96
N ASN A 156 15.06 0.79 -7.75
CA ASN A 156 15.59 0.03 -6.61
C ASN A 156 14.54 -0.85 -5.89
N VAL A 157 13.30 -0.88 -6.36
CA VAL A 157 12.18 -1.64 -5.78
C VAL A 157 11.54 -2.47 -6.89
N ASN A 158 11.64 -3.80 -6.79
CA ASN A 158 11.10 -4.76 -7.77
C ASN A 158 11.44 -4.36 -9.23
N ASP A 159 12.71 -4.07 -9.50
CA ASP A 159 13.24 -3.73 -10.82
C ASP A 159 12.55 -2.55 -11.54
N GLY A 160 11.91 -1.65 -10.79
CA GLY A 160 11.23 -0.48 -11.37
C GLY A 160 9.79 -0.72 -11.80
N ASP A 161 9.23 -1.90 -11.54
CA ASP A 161 7.84 -2.20 -11.82
C ASP A 161 6.91 -1.18 -11.11
N VAL A 162 5.98 -0.60 -11.88
CA VAL A 162 5.00 0.39 -11.37
C VAL A 162 3.94 -0.30 -10.51
N PHE A 163 3.51 -1.49 -10.92
CA PHE A 163 2.58 -2.32 -10.15
C PHE A 163 3.37 -3.37 -9.37
N GLN A 164 3.07 -3.52 -8.10
CA GLN A 164 3.81 -4.41 -7.21
C GLN A 164 2.90 -5.45 -6.58
N ASP A 165 3.26 -6.73 -6.78
CA ASP A 165 2.59 -7.84 -6.12
C ASP A 165 2.98 -7.90 -4.62
N ILE A 166 1.97 -7.77 -3.75
CA ILE A 166 2.12 -7.90 -2.30
C ILE A 166 1.62 -9.27 -1.87
N TYR A 167 2.53 -10.14 -1.46
CA TYR A 167 2.21 -11.48 -0.98
C TYR A 167 3.29 -12.00 -0.01
N PRO A 168 2.92 -12.89 0.93
CA PRO A 168 3.89 -13.48 1.84
C PRO A 168 4.97 -14.29 1.11
N MET A 169 6.24 -14.01 1.42
CA MET A 169 7.39 -14.76 0.92
C MET A 169 8.14 -15.41 2.07
N LYS A 170 8.48 -16.70 1.93
CA LYS A 170 9.15 -17.46 2.99
C LYS A 170 10.48 -16.81 3.40
N SER A 171 11.27 -16.35 2.42
CA SER A 171 12.55 -15.68 2.64
C SER A 171 12.43 -14.34 3.38
N LEU A 172 11.25 -13.72 3.41
CA LEU A 172 10.99 -12.42 4.01
C LEU A 172 10.01 -12.49 5.20
N SER A 173 9.60 -13.70 5.59
CA SER A 173 8.56 -13.95 6.60
C SER A 173 8.79 -13.21 7.94
N GLU A 174 10.04 -13.13 8.39
CA GLU A 174 10.43 -12.54 9.67
C GLU A 174 10.95 -11.09 9.53
N THR A 175 10.74 -10.45 8.37
CA THR A 175 11.22 -9.09 8.10
C THR A 175 10.14 -8.03 8.37
N GLN A 176 10.52 -6.75 8.30
CA GLN A 176 9.57 -5.63 8.24
C GLN A 176 9.38 -5.21 6.78
N SER A 177 8.84 -6.11 5.97
CA SER A 177 8.52 -5.85 4.56
C SER A 177 7.06 -6.19 4.29
N GLN A 178 6.54 -5.70 3.17
CA GLN A 178 5.21 -6.04 2.66
C GLN A 178 5.01 -7.54 2.37
N LYS A 179 6.07 -8.35 2.44
CA LYS A 179 6.06 -9.80 2.18
C LYS A 179 6.26 -10.65 3.44
N ALA A 180 6.19 -10.03 4.61
CA ALA A 180 6.34 -10.67 5.90
C ALA A 180 5.10 -11.45 6.34
N LEU A 181 5.27 -12.35 7.32
CA LEU A 181 4.19 -13.02 8.06
C LEU A 181 3.93 -12.38 9.43
N VAL A 182 4.88 -11.57 9.91
CA VAL A 182 4.74 -10.82 11.16
C VAL A 182 3.99 -9.52 10.93
N ALA A 183 3.45 -8.94 12.01
CA ALA A 183 2.84 -7.62 11.94
C ALA A 183 3.86 -6.58 11.45
N LEU A 184 3.43 -5.75 10.50
CA LEU A 184 4.21 -4.65 9.98
C LEU A 184 3.96 -3.41 10.84
N GLY A 185 5.02 -2.75 11.31
CA GLY A 185 4.90 -1.51 12.06
C GLY A 185 4.29 -0.38 11.23
N PHE A 186 3.66 0.60 11.89
CA PHE A 186 3.23 1.83 11.23
C PHE A 186 4.43 2.54 10.60
N HIS A 187 4.27 2.96 9.34
CA HIS A 187 5.28 3.66 8.58
C HIS A 187 4.64 4.54 7.51
N LYS A 188 5.44 5.45 6.95
CA LYS A 188 5.15 6.08 5.66
C LYS A 188 5.95 5.36 4.58
N ASP A 189 5.36 5.17 3.42
CA ASP A 189 6.04 4.57 2.28
C ASP A 189 7.23 5.43 1.87
N LEU A 190 8.40 4.76 1.74
CA LEU A 190 9.65 5.38 1.31
C LEU A 190 9.98 6.68 2.06
N ALA A 191 9.79 6.70 3.38
CA ALA A 191 10.04 7.89 4.22
C ALA A 191 11.44 8.51 4.05
N ASN A 192 12.40 7.71 3.59
CA ASN A 192 13.80 8.04 3.34
C ASN A 192 14.11 8.52 1.91
N HIS A 193 13.12 8.52 1.01
CA HIS A 193 13.29 8.91 -0.38
C HIS A 193 12.76 10.32 -0.64
N PHE A 194 13.52 11.12 -1.40
CA PHE A 194 13.18 12.51 -1.70
C PHE A 194 11.99 12.64 -2.67
N VAL A 195 11.77 11.64 -3.53
CA VAL A 195 10.54 11.46 -4.31
C VAL A 195 9.75 10.30 -3.71
N ARG A 196 8.88 10.58 -2.76
CA ARG A 196 8.01 9.56 -2.13
C ARG A 196 6.59 9.68 -2.70
N PRO A 197 5.78 8.60 -2.67
CA PRO A 197 4.40 8.71 -3.11
C PRO A 197 3.60 9.61 -2.16
N ASP A 198 2.72 10.43 -2.73
CA ASP A 198 1.71 11.15 -1.95
C ASP A 198 0.54 10.22 -1.56
N PHE A 199 0.25 9.23 -2.41
CA PHE A 199 -0.82 8.25 -2.24
C PHE A 199 -0.33 6.84 -2.52
N VAL A 200 -0.90 5.88 -1.79
CA VAL A 200 -0.65 4.45 -1.99
C VAL A 200 -1.98 3.80 -2.34
N ASN A 201 -2.07 3.23 -3.54
CA ASN A 201 -3.26 2.54 -4.02
C ASN A 201 -3.05 1.04 -3.87
N MET A 202 -3.94 0.37 -3.14
CA MET A 202 -3.89 -1.06 -2.89
C MET A 202 -5.16 -1.73 -3.40
N LEU A 203 -5.00 -2.77 -4.22
CA LEU A 203 -6.10 -3.60 -4.71
C LEU A 203 -6.00 -5.00 -4.10
N SER A 204 -7.07 -5.44 -3.42
CA SER A 204 -7.11 -6.79 -2.89
C SER A 204 -7.49 -7.78 -3.98
N MET A 205 -6.53 -8.62 -4.38
CA MET A 205 -6.74 -9.65 -5.41
C MET A 205 -7.28 -10.96 -4.83
N ARG A 206 -7.03 -11.21 -3.54
CA ARG A 206 -7.48 -12.43 -2.85
C ARG A 206 -7.52 -12.26 -1.34
N ALA A 207 -8.55 -12.83 -0.73
CA ALA A 207 -8.62 -13.12 0.69
C ALA A 207 -8.94 -14.61 0.89
N TYR A 208 -8.36 -15.25 1.90
CA TYR A 208 -8.69 -16.62 2.28
C TYR A 208 -9.66 -16.58 3.46
N GLU A 209 -10.80 -17.28 3.36
CA GLU A 209 -11.85 -17.24 4.40
C GLU A 209 -11.38 -17.77 5.77
N GLY A 210 -10.36 -18.63 5.77
CA GLY A 210 -9.80 -19.20 7.00
C GLY A 210 -8.80 -18.29 7.73
N ASN A 211 -8.52 -17.08 7.23
CA ASN A 211 -7.72 -16.11 7.97
C ASN A 211 -8.32 -14.69 7.91
N GLN A 212 -7.93 -13.87 8.88
CA GLN A 212 -8.28 -12.46 8.91
C GLN A 212 -7.00 -11.65 8.86
N ILE A 213 -6.86 -10.84 7.81
CA ILE A 213 -5.75 -9.91 7.62
C ILE A 213 -6.35 -8.51 7.71
N PHE A 214 -5.79 -7.69 8.59
CA PHE A 214 -6.25 -6.33 8.82
C PHE A 214 -5.21 -5.35 8.29
N THR A 215 -5.63 -4.45 7.40
CA THR A 215 -4.86 -3.25 7.08
C THR A 215 -5.22 -2.18 8.09
N THR A 216 -4.25 -1.76 8.91
CA THR A 216 -4.45 -0.77 9.95
C THR A 216 -3.93 0.58 9.51
N PHE A 217 -4.71 1.64 9.76
CA PHE A 217 -4.36 3.00 9.41
C PHE A 217 -4.41 3.91 10.63
N VAL A 218 -3.62 4.99 10.60
CA VAL A 218 -3.67 6.08 11.58
C VAL A 218 -3.51 7.42 10.87
N LYS A 219 -4.30 8.43 11.28
CA LYS A 219 -4.24 9.77 10.70
C LYS A 219 -3.25 10.63 11.47
N ASN A 220 -2.45 11.42 10.76
CA ASN A 220 -1.53 12.36 11.41
C ASN A 220 -2.27 13.34 12.33
N ILE A 221 -3.47 13.79 11.94
CA ILE A 221 -4.28 14.71 12.76
C ILE A 221 -4.65 14.09 14.11
N ASP A 222 -4.97 12.79 14.13
CA ASP A 222 -5.34 12.08 15.36
C ASP A 222 -4.11 11.90 16.25
N LEU A 223 -2.94 11.63 15.66
CA LEU A 223 -1.67 11.55 16.39
C LEU A 223 -1.28 12.90 17.00
N ILE A 224 -1.31 13.97 16.19
CA ILE A 224 -0.92 15.32 16.62
C ILE A 224 -1.80 15.81 17.78
N GLN A 225 -3.10 15.50 17.76
CA GLN A 225 -4.03 15.85 18.84
C GLN A 225 -3.73 15.13 20.17
N LYS A 226 -2.90 14.08 20.15
CA LYS A 226 -2.49 13.32 21.33
C LYS A 226 -1.09 13.69 21.83
N LEU A 227 -0.36 14.52 21.10
CA LEU A 227 0.98 14.97 21.50
C LEU A 227 0.89 16.24 22.35
N ASP A 228 1.74 16.30 23.38
CA ASP A 228 1.94 17.53 24.12
C ASP A 228 2.60 18.59 23.23
N PRO A 229 2.33 19.90 23.43
CA PRO A 229 2.90 20.96 22.61
C PRO A 229 4.43 20.94 22.52
N SER A 230 5.12 20.53 23.59
CA SER A 230 6.58 20.40 23.62
C SER A 230 7.06 19.29 22.70
N ASP A 231 6.40 18.14 22.70
CA ASP A 231 6.74 16.98 21.88
C ASP A 231 6.46 17.29 20.41
N LEU A 232 5.33 17.92 20.12
CA LEU A 232 5.02 18.37 18.76
C LEU A 232 6.07 19.37 18.24
N ASN A 233 6.51 20.31 19.09
CA ASN A 233 7.55 21.25 18.71
C ASN A 233 8.90 20.57 18.49
N LEU A 234 9.23 19.55 19.28
CA LEU A 234 10.43 18.73 19.08
C LEU A 234 10.35 17.97 17.76
N MET A 235 9.22 17.31 17.48
CA MET A 235 8.98 16.52 16.27
C MET A 235 9.03 17.33 14.97
N ARG A 236 8.87 18.66 15.04
CA ARG A 236 8.97 19.57 13.89
C ARG A 236 10.38 20.03 13.58
N GLN A 237 11.36 19.72 14.44
CA GLN A 237 12.76 20.10 14.21
C GLN A 237 13.44 19.08 13.30
N GLU A 238 14.46 19.54 12.57
CA GLU A 238 15.31 18.71 11.70
C GLU A 238 16.31 17.86 12.51
N LEU A 239 15.82 17.16 13.54
CA LEU A 239 16.62 16.33 14.45
C LEU A 239 16.52 14.83 14.17
N PHE A 240 15.59 14.42 13.28
CA PHE A 240 15.30 13.02 13.03
C PHE A 240 16.00 12.52 11.77
N TYR A 241 16.73 11.43 11.92
CA TYR A 241 17.38 10.74 10.82
C TYR A 241 16.54 9.55 10.37
N THR A 242 16.29 9.47 9.05
CA THR A 242 15.60 8.34 8.43
C THR A 242 16.62 7.52 7.65
N PRO A 243 17.03 6.33 8.15
CA PRO A 243 18.00 5.51 7.44
C PRO A 243 17.47 5.04 6.09
N LEU A 244 18.36 4.84 5.12
CA LEU A 244 17.98 4.19 3.87
C LEU A 244 17.48 2.77 4.17
N MET A 245 16.29 2.42 3.65
CA MET A 245 15.69 1.10 3.83
C MET A 245 16.48 0.01 3.07
N ILE A 246 17.63 -0.38 3.61
CA ILE A 246 18.28 -1.66 3.32
C ILE A 246 17.98 -2.54 4.53
N TYR A 247 16.81 -3.16 4.55
CA TYR A 247 16.34 -4.09 5.59
C TYR A 247 16.68 -3.67 7.04
N ARG A 248 16.00 -2.65 7.61
CA ARG A 248 15.71 -2.53 9.06
C ARG A 248 14.97 -1.22 9.39
N LEU A 249 13.76 -1.41 9.94
CA LEU A 249 12.98 -0.59 10.88
C LEU A 249 12.70 0.91 10.65
N MET A 250 11.38 1.19 10.67
CA MET A 250 10.61 2.26 11.34
C MET A 250 11.10 3.70 11.29
N VAL A 251 10.31 4.55 10.61
CA VAL A 251 10.31 6.01 10.85
C VAL A 251 8.88 6.56 10.86
N ILE A 252 8.59 7.32 11.91
CA ILE A 252 7.48 8.27 11.97
C ILE A 252 8.02 9.62 11.48
N VAL A 253 7.58 10.06 10.30
CA VAL A 253 7.70 11.47 9.90
C VAL A 253 6.30 12.04 9.97
N LEU A 254 6.04 13.04 10.82
CA LEU A 254 4.79 13.82 10.78
C LEU A 254 5.12 15.16 10.10
N ASN A 255 4.52 15.41 8.94
CA ASN A 255 4.45 16.76 8.36
C ASN A 255 3.15 17.39 8.84
#